data_AF-A0A848HUX0-F1
#
_entry.id   AF-A0A848HUX0-F1
#
_cell.length_a   1.000
_cell.length_b   1.000
_cell.length_c   1.000
_cell.angle_alpha   90.00
_cell.angle_beta   90.00
_cell.angle_gamma   90.00
#
_symmetry.space_group_name_H-M   'P 1'
#
loop_
_entity.id
_entity.type
_entity.pdbx_description
1 polymer ?
#
loop_
_entity_poly.entity_id
_entity_poly.type
_entity_poly.pdbx_seq_one_letter_code
_entity_poly.pdbx_strand_id
1 'polypeptide(L)'
;MSNKLTADGVAAPESFEQAMAELAQLVAQMEAGQLPLEASVAAYARGSELVRYCAAQLEKVEAQVKVLEGDMLKPFAPANGGEGDQ
;
A
#
# COMPACT_ATOMS: atom_id res chain seq x y z
N MET A 1 5.83 2.80 -29.57
CA MET A 1 5.18 4.12 -29.37
C MET A 1 3.76 3.88 -28.89
N SER A 2 3.47 4.11 -27.61
CA SER A 2 2.10 4.10 -27.08
C SER A 2 1.98 5.20 -26.03
N ASN A 3 1.78 6.42 -26.53
CA ASN A 3 1.47 7.60 -25.74
C ASN A 3 0.09 7.41 -25.10
N LYS A 4 0.02 7.07 -23.82
CA LYS A 4 -1.23 7.12 -23.06
C LYS A 4 -1.48 8.58 -22.68
N LEU A 5 -2.29 9.22 -23.50
CA LEU A 5 -2.94 10.48 -23.19
C LEU A 5 -3.92 10.23 -22.02
N THR A 6 -3.50 10.51 -20.80
CA THR A 6 -4.41 10.66 -19.65
C THR A 6 -4.77 12.13 -19.53
N ALA A 7 -6.01 12.45 -19.89
CA ALA A 7 -6.66 13.70 -19.53
C ALA A 7 -6.52 13.92 -18.02
N ASP A 8 -6.20 15.15 -17.59
CA ASP A 8 -5.97 15.61 -16.22
C ASP A 8 -6.78 14.86 -15.15
N GLY A 9 -6.27 13.71 -14.72
CA GLY A 9 -6.95 12.74 -13.89
C GLY A 9 -5.89 12.10 -13.02
N VAL A 10 -5.94 12.42 -11.73
CA VAL A 10 -4.87 12.16 -10.77
C VAL A 10 -4.54 10.67 -10.76
N ALA A 11 -3.37 10.32 -11.29
CA ALA A 11 -2.93 8.93 -11.39
C ALA A 11 -2.78 8.31 -10.00
N ALA A 12 -2.92 6.99 -9.91
CA ALA A 12 -2.62 6.27 -8.68
C ALA A 12 -1.11 6.43 -8.34
N PRO A 13 -0.76 6.61 -7.07
CA PRO A 13 0.64 6.73 -6.66
C PRO A 13 1.42 5.44 -6.97
N GLU A 14 2.66 5.58 -7.42
CA GLU A 14 3.49 4.44 -7.83
C GLU A 14 4.09 3.69 -6.62
N SER A 15 4.12 4.34 -5.45
CA SER A 15 4.65 3.77 -4.21
C SER A 15 3.99 4.32 -2.95
N PHE A 16 4.17 3.61 -1.83
CA PHE A 16 3.73 4.05 -0.50
C PHE A 16 4.31 5.42 -0.11
N GLU A 17 5.61 5.62 -0.33
CA GLU A 17 6.29 6.89 0.02
C GLU A 17 5.75 8.07 -0.78
N GLN A 18 5.48 7.87 -2.07
CA GLN A 18 4.84 8.90 -2.90
C GLN A 18 3.42 9.22 -2.43
N ALA A 19 2.62 8.18 -2.11
CA ALA A 19 1.27 8.36 -1.59
C ALA A 19 1.26 9.15 -0.27
N MET A 20 2.20 8.84 0.63
CA MET A 20 2.37 9.53 1.90
C MET A 20 2.83 10.99 1.72
N ALA A 21 3.76 11.24 0.80
CA ALA A 21 4.22 12.59 0.50
C ALA A 21 3.10 13.47 -0.07
N GLU A 22 2.31 12.92 -1.01
CA GLU A 22 1.16 13.62 -1.58
C GLU A 22 0.08 13.90 -0.51
N LEU A 23 -0.21 12.92 0.35
CA LEU A 23 -1.16 13.07 1.44
C LEU A 23 -0.73 14.18 2.42
N ALA A 24 0.55 14.22 2.79
CA ALA A 24 1.09 15.26 3.65
C ALA A 24 0.97 16.66 3.03
N GLN A 25 1.26 16.81 1.74
CA GLN A 25 1.09 18.07 1.01
C GLN A 25 -0.38 18.50 0.96
N LEU A 26 -1.29 17.55 0.77
CA LEU A 26 -2.71 17.82 0.68
C LEU A 26 -3.28 18.27 2.03
N VAL A 27 -2.89 17.58 3.12
CA VAL A 27 -3.26 17.99 4.49
C VAL A 27 -2.72 19.38 4.81
N ALA A 28 -1.46 19.67 4.50
CA ALA A 28 -0.89 21.00 4.73
C ALA A 28 -1.65 22.12 4.00
N GLN A 29 -2.13 21.86 2.77
CA GLN A 29 -2.94 22.82 2.04
C GLN A 29 -4.33 23.01 2.68
N MET A 30 -4.96 21.93 3.13
CA MET A 30 -6.26 21.98 3.83
C MET A 30 -6.15 22.75 5.15
N GLU A 31 -5.10 22.52 5.93
CA GLU A 31 -4.85 23.19 7.20
C GLU A 31 -4.52 24.67 7.03
N ALA A 32 -3.93 25.07 5.90
CA ALA A 32 -3.69 26.47 5.57
C ALA A 32 -4.99 27.27 5.37
N GLY A 33 -6.15 26.60 5.21
CA GLY A 33 -7.48 27.24 5.20
C GLY A 33 -7.76 28.14 4.00
N GLN A 34 -6.89 28.12 2.98
CA GLN A 34 -6.99 29.00 1.81
C GLN A 34 -7.70 28.35 0.60
N LEU A 35 -8.12 27.08 0.73
CA LEU A 35 -8.82 26.36 -0.34
C LEU A 35 -10.29 26.81 -0.45
N PRO A 36 -10.77 27.12 -1.67
CA PRO A 36 -12.19 27.20 -1.97
C PRO A 36 -12.93 25.92 -1.58
N LEU A 37 -14.25 26.01 -1.39
CA LEU A 37 -15.07 24.86 -0.96
C LEU A 37 -14.95 23.68 -1.94
N GLU A 38 -15.08 23.93 -3.24
CA GLU A 38 -14.98 22.91 -4.28
C GLU A 38 -13.60 22.23 -4.27
N ALA A 39 -12.54 23.02 -4.08
CA ALA A 39 -11.18 22.51 -3.99
C ALA A 39 -10.96 21.70 -2.70
N SER A 40 -11.62 22.07 -1.60
CA SER A 40 -11.57 21.34 -0.33
C SER A 40 -12.24 19.97 -0.44
N VAL A 41 -13.37 19.88 -1.16
CA VAL A 41 -14.04 18.60 -1.45
C VAL A 41 -13.18 17.71 -2.34
N ALA A 42 -12.56 18.28 -3.38
CA ALA A 42 -11.63 17.55 -4.24
C ALA A 42 -10.40 17.04 -3.45
N ALA A 43 -9.82 17.89 -2.60
CA ALA A 43 -8.71 17.51 -1.73
C ALA A 43 -9.10 16.36 -0.80
N TYR A 44 -10.26 16.43 -0.14
CA TYR A 44 -10.76 15.36 0.72
C TYR A 44 -10.94 14.03 -0.04
N ALA A 45 -11.51 14.07 -1.25
CA ALA A 45 -11.70 12.88 -2.08
C ALA A 45 -10.36 12.23 -2.41
N ARG A 46 -9.37 13.03 -2.86
CA ARG A 46 -8.02 12.54 -3.16
C ARG A 46 -7.32 12.00 -1.91
N GLY A 47 -7.39 12.72 -0.79
CA GLY A 47 -6.83 12.26 0.48
C GLY A 47 -7.41 10.91 0.91
N SER A 48 -8.71 10.70 0.72
CA SER A 48 -9.38 9.43 1.03
C SER A 48 -8.87 8.28 0.15
N GLU A 49 -8.58 8.52 -1.13
CA GLU A 49 -7.98 7.54 -2.02
C GLU A 49 -6.56 7.17 -1.60
N LEU A 50 -5.74 8.18 -1.26
CA LEU A 50 -4.37 7.98 -0.79
C LEU A 50 -4.33 7.16 0.51
N VAL A 51 -5.20 7.46 1.47
CA VAL A 51 -5.31 6.69 2.72
C VAL A 51 -5.67 5.23 2.45
N ARG A 52 -6.63 4.98 1.56
CA ARG A 52 -7.01 3.60 1.17
C ARG A 52 -5.85 2.86 0.51
N TYR A 53 -5.11 3.53 -0.37
CA TYR A 53 -3.93 2.96 -1.01
C TYR A 53 -2.88 2.57 0.04
N CYS A 54 -2.54 3.48 0.96
CA CYS A 54 -1.57 3.23 2.02
C CYS A 54 -1.97 2.05 2.91
N ALA A 55 -3.24 1.99 3.33
CA ALA A 55 -3.76 0.89 4.13
C ALA A 55 -3.63 -0.47 3.40
N ALA A 56 -3.97 -0.51 2.12
CA ALA A 56 -3.86 -1.73 1.31
C ALA A 56 -2.41 -2.20 1.14
N GLN A 57 -1.45 -1.27 1.00
CA GLN A 57 -0.03 -1.64 0.94
C GLN A 57 0.45 -2.24 2.27
N LEU A 58 0.06 -1.64 3.40
CA LEU A 58 0.43 -2.15 4.72
C LEU A 58 -0.16 -3.54 4.98
N GLU A 59 -1.44 -3.75 4.65
CA GLU A 59 -2.09 -5.07 4.76
C GLU A 59 -1.36 -6.13 3.92
N LYS A 60 -0.97 -5.78 2.70
CA LYS A 60 -0.20 -6.67 1.82
C LYS A 60 1.16 -7.03 2.42
N VAL A 61 1.85 -6.07 3.05
CA VAL A 61 3.14 -6.32 3.71
C VAL A 61 2.94 -7.20 4.95
N GLU A 62 1.94 -6.91 5.78
CA GLU A 62 1.62 -7.71 6.96
C GLU A 62 1.31 -9.17 6.60
N ALA A 63 0.52 -9.39 5.54
CA ALA A 63 0.21 -10.73 5.04
C ALA A 63 1.47 -11.48 4.59
N GLN A 64 2.39 -10.80 3.91
CA GLN A 64 3.68 -11.39 3.49
C GLN A 64 4.54 -11.77 4.69
N VAL A 65 4.63 -10.91 5.71
CA VAL A 65 5.38 -11.18 6.95
C VAL A 65 4.83 -12.43 7.65
N LYS A 66 3.51 -12.54 7.79
CA LYS A 66 2.86 -13.71 8.41
C LYS A 66 3.17 -15.02 7.69
N VAL A 67 3.21 -15.01 6.35
CA VAL A 67 3.57 -16.20 5.56
C VAL A 67 5.02 -16.59 5.83
N LEU A 68 5.94 -15.63 5.84
CA LEU A 68 7.37 -15.88 6.11
C LEU A 68 7.61 -16.44 7.52
N GLU A 69 6.91 -15.91 8.53
CA GLU A 69 6.96 -16.43 9.90
C GLU A 69 6.41 -17.86 9.99
N GLY A 70 5.27 -18.14 9.33
CA GLY A 70 4.69 -19.48 9.28
C GLY A 70 5.55 -20.49 8.53
N ASP A 71 6.22 -20.07 7.46
CA ASP A 71 7.17 -20.91 6.70
C ASP A 71 8.45 -21.18 7.49
N MET A 72 8.95 -20.20 8.26
CA MET A 72 10.11 -20.38 9.15
C MET A 72 9.81 -21.37 10.29
N LEU A 73 8.55 -21.46 10.72
CA LEU A 73 8.11 -22.37 11.78
C LEU A 73 7.76 -23.78 11.31
N LYS A 74 7.85 -24.10 10.01
CA LYS A 74 7.63 -25.48 9.53
C LYS A 74 8.69 -26.40 10.17
N PRO A 75 8.26 -27.41 10.96
CA PRO A 75 9.19 -28.37 11.53
C PRO A 75 9.97 -29.02 10.40
N PHE A 76 11.29 -29.02 10.50
CA PHE A 76 12.14 -29.82 9.63
C PHE A 76 11.84 -31.29 9.97
N ALA A 77 10.85 -31.89 9.31
CA ALA A 77 10.63 -33.31 9.39
C ALA A 77 11.87 -33.96 8.76
N PRO A 78 12.71 -34.68 9.51
CA PRO A 78 13.85 -35.34 8.92
C PRO A 78 13.30 -36.37 7.94
N ALA A 79 13.51 -36.12 6.65
CA ALA A 79 13.29 -37.11 5.61
C ALA A 79 14.41 -38.15 5.72
N ASN A 80 14.37 -39.00 6.74
CA ASN A 80 15.04 -40.30 6.81
C ASN A 80 14.67 -41.01 8.11
N GLY A 81 13.73 -41.92 7.98
CA GLY A 81 13.45 -43.00 8.93
C GLY A 81 12.96 -44.23 8.16
N GLY A 82 13.58 -44.49 7.00
CA GLY A 82 13.54 -45.82 6.40
C GLY A 82 14.62 -46.69 7.07
N GLU A 83 14.24 -47.94 7.33
CA GLU A 83 15.07 -49.11 7.67
C GLU A 83 15.44 -49.43 9.13
N GLY A 84 15.13 -50.70 9.49
CA GLY A 84 15.50 -51.43 10.71
C GLY A 84 14.27 -52.06 11.38
N ASP A 85 13.63 -53.08 10.78
CA ASP A 85 13.90 -54.53 11.00
C ASP A 85 13.33 -55.08 12.32
N GLN A 86 12.37 -56.02 12.14
CA GLN A 86 11.71 -56.93 13.11
C GLN A 86 10.64 -56.38 14.08
#